data_AF-K1WXG4-F1
#
_entry.id   AF-K1WXG4-F1
#
_cell.length_a   1.000
_cell.length_b   1.000
_cell.length_c   1.000
_cell.angle_alpha   90.00
_cell.angle_beta   90.00
_cell.angle_gamma   90.00
#
_symmetry.space_group_name_H-M   'P 1'
#
loop_
_entity.id
_entity.type
_entity.pdbx_description
1 polymer ?
#
loop_
_entity_poly.entity_id
_entity_poly.type
_entity_poly.pdbx_seq_one_letter_code
_entity_poly.pdbx_strand_id
1 'polypeptide(L)'
;DSHAVLYRGGGCEKCSRTGYFGRMGIFELLLVTDEIRKMIVQKADANQIRSAARQQGMKTLLEDGIRKVIEGRTTLGEVLRVTQEI
;
A
#
# COMPACT_ATOMS: atom_id res chain seq x y z
N ASP A 1 -20.80 12.50 0.19
CA ASP A 1 -20.32 12.15 1.54
C ASP A 1 -19.40 10.95 1.52
N SER A 2 -18.12 11.16 1.78
CA SER A 2 -17.13 10.09 1.89
C SER A 2 -16.49 10.16 3.28
N HIS A 3 -17.26 9.79 4.30
CA HIS A 3 -16.74 9.60 5.65
C HIS A 3 -16.13 8.19 5.74
N ALA A 4 -14.84 8.11 6.05
CA ALA A 4 -14.16 6.86 6.35
C ALA A 4 -14.08 6.66 7.86
N VAL A 5 -14.54 5.51 8.35
CA VAL A 5 -14.39 5.11 9.76
C VAL A 5 -13.05 4.42 9.91
N LEU A 6 -12.20 4.94 10.80
CA LEU A 6 -10.87 4.39 11.06
C LEU A 6 -10.80 3.75 12.45
N TYR A 7 -9.97 2.73 12.58
CA TYR A 7 -9.84 1.94 13.80
C TYR A 7 -8.43 2.06 14.39
N ARG A 8 -8.35 1.93 15.71
CA ARG A 8 -7.11 1.77 16.47
C ARG A 8 -7.38 0.82 17.64
N GLY A 9 -6.47 -0.12 17.87
CA GLY A 9 -6.57 -1.02 19.01
C GLY A 9 -6.30 -0.31 20.33
N GLY A 10 -7.17 -0.50 21.34
CA GLY A 10 -7.00 0.05 22.68
C GLY A 10 -5.97 -0.67 23.57
N GLY A 11 -5.49 -1.84 23.13
CA GLY A 11 -4.53 -2.66 23.88
C GLY A 11 -5.21 -3.57 24.92
N CYS A 12 -4.87 -4.87 24.89
CA CYS A 12 -5.33 -5.88 25.84
C CYS A 12 -4.25 -6.94 26.07
N GLU A 13 -4.48 -7.88 26.98
CA GLU A 13 -3.51 -8.95 27.26
C GLU A 13 -3.21 -9.82 26.03
N LYS A 14 -4.23 -10.12 25.20
CA LYS A 14 -4.07 -10.94 23.99
C LYS A 14 -3.10 -10.33 22.97
N CYS A 15 -3.01 -9.01 22.92
CA CYS A 15 -2.10 -8.30 22.02
C CYS A 15 -0.87 -7.75 22.75
N SER A 16 -0.57 -8.23 23.97
CA SER A 16 0.52 -7.73 24.81
C SER A 16 0.48 -6.20 24.98
N ARG A 17 -0.72 -5.64 25.14
CA ARG A 17 -0.99 -4.20 25.28
C ARG A 17 -0.56 -3.32 24.09
N THR A 18 -0.21 -3.89 22.93
CA THR A 18 0.25 -3.13 21.74
C THR A 18 -0.87 -2.48 20.94
N GLY A 19 -2.08 -3.06 20.97
CA GLY A 19 -3.18 -2.70 20.08
C GLY A 19 -3.12 -3.40 18.71
N TYR A 20 -2.15 -4.29 18.47
CA TYR A 20 -1.97 -5.03 17.22
C TYR A 20 -1.79 -6.53 17.47
N PHE A 21 -2.35 -7.37 16.62
CA PHE A 21 -2.17 -8.83 16.71
C PHE A 21 -2.02 -9.43 15.31
N GLY A 22 -0.96 -10.18 15.10
CA GLY A 22 -0.59 -10.69 13.77
C GLY A 22 -0.02 -9.60 12.85
N ARG A 23 0.15 -9.95 11.56
CA ARG A 23 0.66 -9.07 10.51
C ARG A 23 -0.06 -9.37 9.20
N MET A 24 -0.13 -8.37 8.32
CA MET A 24 -0.68 -8.47 6.97
C MET A 24 0.28 -7.78 5.99
N GLY A 25 0.47 -8.35 4.80
CA GLY A 25 1.24 -7.71 3.74
C GLY A 25 0.47 -6.59 3.05
N ILE A 26 1.18 -5.57 2.59
CA ILE A 26 0.71 -4.61 1.57
C ILE A 26 1.55 -4.82 0.30
N PHE A 27 0.94 -4.61 -0.87
CA PHE A 27 1.52 -5.03 -2.14
C PHE A 27 1.44 -3.94 -3.21
N GLU A 28 2.54 -3.78 -3.93
CA GLU A 28 2.65 -3.02 -5.18
C GLU A 28 3.08 -3.99 -6.27
N LEU A 29 2.16 -4.32 -7.19
CA LEU A 29 2.37 -5.36 -8.19
C LEU A 29 2.45 -4.75 -9.59
N LEU A 30 3.68 -4.70 -10.13
CA LEU A 30 3.93 -4.28 -11.50
C LEU A 30 3.71 -5.46 -12.46
N LEU A 31 2.63 -5.40 -13.24
CA LEU A 31 2.43 -6.34 -14.34
C LEU A 31 3.24 -5.88 -15.56
N VAL A 32 4.08 -6.77 -16.09
CA VAL A 32 4.91 -6.49 -17.28
C VAL A 32 4.05 -6.69 -18.53
N THR A 33 3.29 -5.65 -18.89
CA THR A 33 2.56 -5.58 -20.16
C THR A 33 3.51 -5.30 -21.32
N ASP A 34 3.02 -5.39 -22.56
CA ASP A 34 3.84 -5.11 -23.75
C ASP A 34 4.35 -3.66 -23.79
N GLU A 35 3.56 -2.72 -23.28
CA GLU A 35 3.99 -1.32 -23.12
C GLU A 35 5.16 -1.23 -22.14
N ILE A 36 5.03 -1.84 -20.95
CA ILE A 36 6.11 -1.86 -19.95
C ILE A 36 7.35 -2.56 -20.50
N ARG A 37 7.19 -3.67 -21.23
CA ARG A 37 8.29 -4.39 -21.90
C ARG A 37 9.04 -3.48 -22.87
N LYS A 38 8.32 -2.70 -23.69
CA LYS A 38 8.91 -1.74 -24.61
C LYS A 38 9.69 -0.66 -23.86
N MET A 39 9.13 -0.12 -22.77
CA MET A 39 9.80 0.88 -21.93
C MET A 39 11.09 0.35 -21.31
N ILE A 40 11.12 -0.92 -20.86
CA ILE A 40 12.32 -1.59 -20.35
C ILE A 40 13.41 -1.64 -21.43
N VAL A 41 13.07 -2.07 -22.65
CA VAL A 41 14.03 -2.11 -23.78
C VAL A 41 14.57 -0.72 -24.11
N GLN A 42 13.73 0.31 -24.01
CA GLN A 42 14.09 1.70 -24.22
C GLN A 42 14.85 2.34 -23.04
N LYS A 43 15.07 1.60 -21.95
CA LYS A 43 15.70 2.09 -20.71
C LYS A 43 15.00 3.34 -20.17
N ALA A 44 13.68 3.35 -20.21
CA ALA A 44 12.88 4.42 -19.61
C ALA A 44 13.17 4.54 -18.11
N ASP A 45 13.04 5.75 -17.57
CA ASP A 45 13.20 6.00 -16.14
C ASP A 45 12.14 5.24 -15.33
N ALA A 46 12.49 4.89 -14.09
CA ALA A 46 11.61 4.19 -13.17
C ALA A 46 10.29 4.94 -12.93
N ASN A 47 10.30 6.28 -12.89
CA ASN A 47 9.07 7.06 -12.73
C ASN A 47 8.17 6.98 -13.96
N GLN A 48 8.75 6.90 -15.16
CA GLN A 48 7.97 6.71 -16.38
C GLN A 48 7.28 5.34 -16.36
N ILE A 49 8.02 4.27 -16.04
CA ILE A 49 7.48 2.91 -15.92
C ILE A 49 6.39 2.87 -14.84
N ARG A 50 6.64 3.48 -13.67
CA ARG A 50 5.66 3.56 -12.57
C ARG A 50 4.40 4.30 -13.00
N SER A 51 4.53 5.41 -13.72
CA SER A 51 3.37 6.18 -14.20
C SER A 51 2.51 5.36 -15.16
N ALA A 52 3.13 4.70 -16.16
CA ALA A 52 2.43 3.82 -17.08
C ALA A 52 1.74 2.66 -16.36
N ALA A 53 2.43 2.01 -15.42
CA ALA A 53 1.86 0.93 -14.62
C ALA A 53 0.65 1.39 -13.78
N ARG A 54 0.72 2.58 -13.18
CA ARG A 54 -0.41 3.17 -12.42
C ARG A 54 -1.60 3.46 -13.32
N GLN A 55 -1.38 3.95 -14.53
CA GLN A 55 -2.45 4.15 -15.52
C GLN A 55 -3.11 2.82 -15.93
N GLN A 56 -2.35 1.73 -15.95
CA GLN A 56 -2.84 0.37 -16.20
C GLN A 56 -3.44 -0.31 -14.96
N GLY A 57 -3.62 0.40 -13.85
CA GLY A 57 -4.34 -0.08 -12.66
C GLY A 57 -3.45 -0.61 -11.52
N MET A 58 -2.12 -0.52 -11.64
CA MET A 58 -1.22 -0.83 -10.52
C MET A 58 -1.53 0.09 -9.33
N LYS A 59 -1.68 -0.50 -8.15
CA LYS A 59 -1.79 0.22 -6.87
C LYS A 59 -0.42 0.30 -6.21
N THR A 60 -0.10 1.45 -5.62
CA THR A 60 1.11 1.58 -4.81
C THR A 60 0.93 0.95 -3.44
N LEU A 61 2.05 0.72 -2.74
CA LEU A 61 2.05 0.26 -1.35
C LEU A 61 1.17 1.15 -0.46
N LEU A 62 1.27 2.48 -0.60
CA LEU A 62 0.45 3.44 0.15
C LEU A 62 -1.04 3.29 -0.17
N GLU A 63 -1.41 3.13 -1.44
CA GLU A 63 -2.82 2.98 -1.83
C GLU A 63 -3.43 1.66 -1.32
N ASP A 64 -2.68 0.55 -1.40
CA ASP A 64 -3.11 -0.72 -0.83
C ASP A 64 -3.21 -0.65 0.70
N GLY A 65 -2.26 0.03 1.35
CA GLY A 65 -2.30 0.31 2.78
C GLY A 65 -3.53 1.13 3.18
N ILE A 66 -3.81 2.24 2.49
CA ILE A 66 -4.98 3.09 2.74
C ILE A 66 -6.28 2.30 2.58
N ARG A 67 -6.39 1.47 1.54
CA ARG A 67 -7.54 0.58 1.36
C ARG A 67 -7.76 -0.30 2.61
N LYS A 68 -6.70 -0.93 3.12
CA LYS A 68 -6.76 -1.78 4.32
C LYS A 68 -7.05 -1.00 5.60
N VAL A 69 -6.68 0.28 5.67
CA VAL A 69 -7.04 1.19 6.77
C VAL A 69 -8.54 1.45 6.78
N ILE A 70 -9.12 1.73 5.60
CA ILE A 70 -10.57 1.93 5.43
C ILE A 70 -11.35 0.66 5.76
N GLU A 71 -10.80 -0.51 5.43
CA GLU A 71 -11.36 -1.83 5.79
C GLU A 71 -11.18 -2.20 7.29
N GLY A 72 -10.52 -1.36 8.09
CA GLY A 72 -10.26 -1.62 9.51
C GLY A 72 -9.28 -2.75 9.80
N ARG A 73 -8.45 -3.12 8.81
CA ARG A 73 -7.46 -4.21 8.93
C ARG A 73 -6.13 -3.77 9.53
N THR A 74 -5.79 -2.48 9.40
CA THR A 74 -4.60 -1.86 9.96
C THR A 74 -4.89 -0.40 10.31
N THR A 75 -3.91 0.31 10.88
CA THR A 75 -4.05 1.72 11.25
C THR A 75 -3.33 2.63 10.26
N LEU A 76 -3.79 3.88 10.15
CA LEU A 76 -3.10 4.88 9.33
C LEU A 76 -1.64 5.06 9.77
N GLY A 77 -1.38 5.02 11.07
CA GLY A 77 -0.03 5.11 11.62
C GLY A 77 0.89 3.97 11.14
N GLU A 78 0.38 2.74 11.09
CA GLU A 78 1.16 1.61 10.57
C GLU A 78 1.48 1.77 9.09
N VAL A 79 0.50 2.20 8.28
CA VAL A 79 0.73 2.39 6.84
C VAL A 79 1.78 3.46 6.60
N LEU A 80 1.63 4.65 7.19
CA LEU A 80 2.60 5.74 7.00
C LEU A 80 4.00 5.33 7.46
N ARG A 81 4.11 4.59 8.57
CA ARG A 81 5.39 4.09 9.10
C ARG A 81 6.11 3.15 8.13
N VAL A 82 5.39 2.35 7.33
CA VAL A 82 6.01 1.33 6.45
C VAL A 82 6.08 1.75 4.98
N THR A 83 5.35 2.78 4.55
CA THR A 83 5.33 3.22 3.14
C THR A 83 6.07 4.52 2.87
N GLN A 84 6.41 5.30 3.90
CA GLN A 84 7.23 6.49 3.72
C GLN A 84 8.72 6.10 3.77
N GLU A 85 9.47 6.41 2.71
CA GLU A 85 10.93 6.43 2.76
C GLU A 85 11.35 7.60 3.65
N ILE A 86 12.24 7.34 4.62
CA ILE A 86 12.92 8.39 5.43
C ILE A 86 14.12 8.89 4.61
#